data_AF-A0A369AD84-F1
#
_entry.id   AF-A0A369AD84-F1
#
_cell.length_a   1.000
_cell.length_b   1.000
_cell.length_c   1.000
_cell.angle_alpha   90.00
_cell.angle_beta   90.00
_cell.angle_gamma   90.00
#
_symmetry.space_group_name_H-M   'P 1'
#
loop_
_entity.id
_entity.type
_entity.pdbx_description
1 polymer ?
#
loop_
_entity_poly.entity_id
_entity_poly.type
_entity_poly.pdbx_seq_one_letter_code
_entity_poly.pdbx_strand_id
1 'polypeptide(L)'
;MLLSRGETTRDIVPHTLVDNGLRWHIRAFDRKHSEFRDFVLTRIKAASVLEDSTLSLSVIKESELETQDRQWNRFVELELVPHPRIEHSEAIELEYGMTGGVLKVEIRAATAGYLLRQWHVDCSSEHSLMGFEYQLWLRNSQALYGVTNLNLAPGRTS
;
A
#
# COMPACT_ATOMS: atom_id res chain seq x y z
N MET A 1 10.27 -5.23 11.63
CA MET A 1 11.38 -4.51 12.27
C MET A 1 10.96 -3.06 12.53
N LEU A 2 10.47 -2.69 13.72
CA LEU A 2 10.12 -1.29 14.11
C LEU A 2 9.70 -1.23 15.61
N LEU A 3 10.57 -1.66 16.52
CA LEU A 3 10.36 -1.54 17.98
C LEU A 3 11.55 -0.86 18.69
N SER A 4 12.41 -0.15 17.96
CA SER A 4 13.68 0.40 18.50
C SER A 4 13.77 1.93 18.53
N ARG A 5 12.69 2.66 18.22
CA ARG A 5 12.68 4.13 18.34
C ARG A 5 11.61 4.53 19.35
N GLY A 6 12.03 5.31 20.35
CA GLY A 6 11.13 5.94 21.32
C GLY A 6 10.19 6.95 20.67
N GLU A 7 9.52 7.74 21.50
CA GLU A 7 8.62 8.78 21.03
C GLU A 7 9.34 9.82 20.15
N THR A 8 8.76 10.16 19.00
CA THR A 8 9.30 11.20 18.13
C THR A 8 8.19 12.13 17.64
N THR A 9 8.49 13.41 17.57
CA THR A 9 7.65 14.41 16.91
C THR A 9 7.91 14.42 15.40
N ARG A 10 6.88 14.73 14.63
CA ARG A 10 6.91 14.86 13.17
C ARG A 10 6.00 16.00 12.74
N ASP A 11 6.52 16.84 11.86
CA ASP A 11 5.74 17.85 11.16
C ASP A 11 5.35 17.26 9.81
N ILE A 12 4.04 17.14 9.59
CA ILE A 12 3.50 16.51 8.40
C ILE A 12 2.43 17.39 7.78
N VAL A 13 2.26 17.26 6.46
CA VAL A 13 1.11 17.82 5.73
C VAL A 13 0.17 16.66 5.40
N PRO A 14 -0.84 16.39 6.25
CA PRO A 14 -1.76 15.27 6.04
C PRO A 14 -2.69 15.58 4.87
N HIS A 15 -3.02 14.56 4.07
CA HIS A 15 -3.96 14.75 2.95
C HIS A 15 -5.05 13.68 2.86
N THR A 16 -4.77 12.42 3.18
CA THR A 16 -5.76 11.34 3.04
C THR A 16 -5.77 10.40 4.24
N LEU A 17 -6.95 9.95 4.64
CA LEU A 17 -7.14 8.78 5.49
C LEU A 17 -7.26 7.53 4.62
N VAL A 18 -6.43 6.53 4.91
CA VAL A 18 -6.38 5.26 4.18
C VAL A 18 -6.72 4.13 5.15
N ASP A 19 -7.79 3.38 4.83
CA ASP A 19 -8.04 2.08 5.44
C ASP A 19 -7.41 0.99 4.57
N ASN A 20 -6.56 0.16 5.18
CA ASN A 20 -5.91 -0.96 4.50
C ASN A 20 -6.41 -2.33 5.00
N GLY A 21 -7.61 -2.36 5.61
CA GLY A 21 -8.24 -3.57 6.14
C GLY A 21 -7.67 -4.05 7.48
N LEU A 22 -6.55 -3.50 7.95
CA LEU A 22 -5.97 -3.82 9.26
C LEU A 22 -5.92 -2.60 10.18
N ARG A 23 -5.52 -1.45 9.66
CA ARG A 23 -5.33 -0.21 10.43
C ARG A 23 -5.69 0.99 9.57
N TRP A 24 -6.13 2.05 10.25
CA TRP A 24 -6.20 3.37 9.64
C TRP A 24 -4.82 4.01 9.58
N HIS A 25 -4.50 4.56 8.42
CA HIS A 25 -3.30 5.32 8.14
C HIS A 25 -3.67 6.75 7.75
N ILE A 26 -2.84 7.71 8.16
CA ILE A 26 -2.80 9.04 7.56
C ILE A 26 -1.70 9.02 6.51
N ARG A 27 -2.04 9.32 5.26
CA ARG A 27 -1.07 9.61 4.22
C ARG A 27 -0.76 11.10 4.22
N ALA A 28 0.53 11.43 4.31
CA ALA A 28 0.99 12.80 4.51
C ALA A 28 2.38 13.02 3.91
N PHE A 29 2.69 14.27 3.55
CA PHE A 29 4.07 14.66 3.29
C PHE A 29 4.82 14.83 4.62
N ASP A 30 5.87 14.03 4.84
CA ASP A 30 6.74 14.15 6.02
C ASP A 30 7.83 15.19 5.76
N ARG A 31 7.73 16.38 6.38
CA ARG A 31 8.70 17.46 6.20
C ARG A 31 10.11 17.08 6.65
N LYS A 32 10.25 16.15 7.60
CA LYS A 32 11.56 15.69 8.06
C LYS A 32 12.29 14.88 7.00
N HIS A 33 11.56 14.06 6.25
CA HIS A 33 12.13 13.18 5.23
C HIS A 33 11.92 13.69 3.80
N SER A 34 11.12 14.75 3.63
CA SER A 34 10.77 15.34 2.34
C SER A 34 10.15 14.33 1.37
N GLU A 35 9.25 13.48 1.85
CA GLU A 35 8.55 12.48 1.05
C GLU A 35 7.17 12.15 1.62
N PHE A 36 6.29 11.59 0.78
CA PHE A 36 4.98 11.10 1.20
C PHE A 36 5.08 9.74 1.91
N ARG A 37 4.52 9.65 3.11
CA ARG A 37 4.55 8.46 3.99
C ARG A 37 3.18 8.20 4.62
N ASP A 38 3.00 6.95 5.04
CA ASP A 38 1.80 6.52 5.76
C ASP A 38 2.09 6.40 7.27
N PHE A 39 1.29 7.06 8.08
CA PHE A 39 1.39 7.08 9.55
C PHE A 39 0.22 6.32 10.16
N VAL A 40 0.51 5.29 10.97
CA VAL A 40 -0.55 4.52 11.65
C VAL A 40 -1.26 5.43 12.66
N LEU A 41 -2.56 5.65 12.48
CA LEU A 41 -3.36 6.58 13.27
C LEU A 41 -3.31 6.26 14.77
N THR A 42 -3.41 4.98 15.13
CA THR A 42 -3.39 4.51 16.52
C THR A 42 -2.04 4.65 17.23
N ARG A 43 -0.98 5.06 16.53
CA ARG A 43 0.34 5.34 17.12
C ARG A 43 0.57 6.83 17.40
N ILE A 44 -0.37 7.70 17.03
CA ILE A 44 -0.29 9.13 17.27
C ILE A 44 -0.86 9.42 18.65
N LYS A 45 -0.01 9.85 19.59
CA LYS A 45 -0.41 10.16 20.97
C LYS A 45 -1.08 11.53 21.10
N ALA A 46 -0.59 12.50 20.35
CA ALA A 46 -1.07 13.87 20.34
C ALA A 46 -0.81 14.49 18.95
N ALA A 47 -1.65 15.43 18.56
CA ALA A 47 -1.50 16.22 17.35
C ALA A 47 -1.96 17.64 17.62
N SER A 48 -1.25 18.61 17.06
CA SER A 48 -1.61 20.03 17.09
C SER A 48 -1.43 20.61 15.69
N VAL A 49 -2.34 21.50 15.29
CA VAL A 49 -2.20 22.26 14.04
C VAL A 49 -1.11 23.31 14.23
N LEU A 50 -0.03 23.22 13.45
CA LEU A 50 1.08 24.18 13.52
C LEU A 50 0.74 25.46 12.76
N GLU A 51 0.22 25.31 11.55
CA GLU A 51 -0.16 26.40 10.66
C GLU A 51 -1.39 25.94 9.87
N ASP A 52 -2.45 26.76 9.85
CA ASP A 52 -3.70 26.42 9.19
C ASP A 52 -3.65 26.85 7.71
N SER A 53 -3.56 25.87 6.81
CA SER A 53 -3.52 26.10 5.37
C SER A 53 -4.82 26.65 4.80
N THR A 54 -5.94 26.56 5.53
CA THR A 54 -7.19 27.22 5.15
C THR A 54 -7.13 28.73 5.37
N LEU A 55 -6.21 29.20 6.22
CA LEU A 55 -6.05 30.60 6.59
C LEU A 55 -4.90 31.29 5.83
N SER A 56 -3.94 30.53 5.27
CA SER A 56 -2.90 31.06 4.41
C SER A 56 -2.37 30.05 3.40
N LEU A 57 -2.50 30.37 2.11
CA LEU A 57 -2.00 29.56 0.99
C LEU A 57 -0.48 29.49 0.90
N SER A 58 0.26 30.34 1.63
CA SER A 58 1.73 30.40 1.59
C SER A 58 2.44 29.46 2.58
N VAL A 59 1.69 28.66 3.33
CA VAL A 59 2.19 27.78 4.41
C VAL A 59 2.66 26.40 3.89
N ILE A 60 1.99 25.89 2.86
CA ILE A 60 2.29 24.59 2.27
C ILE A 60 3.02 24.82 0.95
N LYS A 61 4.20 24.23 0.79
CA LYS A 61 4.93 24.28 -0.49
C LYS A 61 4.19 23.43 -1.52
N GLU A 62 4.25 23.82 -2.78
CA GLU A 62 3.62 23.07 -3.87
C GLU A 62 4.04 21.58 -3.87
N SER A 63 5.32 21.29 -3.59
CA SER A 63 5.86 19.93 -3.48
C SER A 63 5.25 19.06 -2.37
N GLU A 64 4.54 19.67 -1.42
CA GLU A 64 3.92 19.01 -0.26
C GLU A 64 2.45 18.66 -0.52
N LEU A 65 1.87 19.14 -1.64
CA LEU A 65 0.47 18.93 -1.98
C LEU A 65 0.18 17.49 -2.43
N GLU A 66 -1.04 17.04 -2.16
CA GLU A 66 -1.52 15.70 -2.55
C GLU A 66 -1.35 15.41 -4.05
N THR A 67 -1.52 16.41 -4.91
CA THR A 67 -1.30 16.29 -6.36
C THR A 67 0.14 15.93 -6.74
N GLN A 68 1.11 16.19 -5.86
CA GLN A 68 2.52 15.83 -6.05
C GLN A 68 2.85 14.42 -5.54
N ASP A 69 1.92 13.77 -4.84
CA ASP A 69 2.08 12.39 -4.38
C ASP A 69 1.90 11.42 -5.55
N ARG A 70 2.99 11.13 -6.26
CA ARG A 70 2.95 10.26 -7.43
C ARG A 70 2.48 8.83 -7.11
N GLN A 71 2.77 8.32 -5.92
CA GLN A 71 2.33 6.99 -5.52
C GLN A 71 0.83 6.96 -5.25
N TRP A 72 0.30 8.04 -4.69
CA TRP A 72 -1.13 8.17 -4.46
C TRP A 72 -1.90 8.37 -5.77
N ASN A 73 -1.43 9.28 -6.64
CA ASN A 73 -2.14 9.63 -7.87
C ASN A 73 -2.00 8.62 -9.01
N ARG A 74 -1.11 7.63 -8.88
CA ARG A 74 -0.95 6.56 -9.85
C ARG A 74 -1.81 5.36 -9.47
N PHE A 75 -2.67 4.94 -10.38
CA PHE A 75 -3.33 3.64 -10.33
C PHE A 75 -2.47 2.56 -11.00
N VAL A 76 -2.56 1.34 -10.46
CA VAL A 76 -1.96 0.12 -11.02
C VAL A 76 -3.05 -0.93 -11.15
N GLU A 77 -3.05 -1.65 -12.26
CA GLU A 77 -3.92 -2.81 -12.47
C GLU A 77 -3.13 -4.08 -12.10
N LEU A 78 -3.56 -4.76 -11.05
CA LEU A 78 -3.01 -6.05 -10.64
C LEU A 78 -3.82 -7.17 -11.29
N GLU A 79 -3.11 -8.15 -11.87
CA GLU A 79 -3.71 -9.39 -12.36
C GLU A 79 -3.38 -10.50 -11.36
N LEU A 80 -4.37 -10.85 -10.55
CA LEU A 80 -4.27 -11.92 -9.56
C LEU A 80 -4.89 -13.18 -10.15
N VAL A 81 -4.20 -14.30 -10.04
CA VAL A 81 -4.67 -15.60 -10.55
C VAL A 81 -4.44 -16.69 -9.50
N PRO A 82 -5.10 -17.86 -9.60
CA PRO A 82 -4.93 -18.95 -8.66
C PRO A 82 -3.46 -19.40 -8.59
N HIS A 83 -2.96 -19.65 -7.38
CA HIS A 83 -1.59 -20.09 -7.16
C HIS A 83 -1.29 -21.38 -7.94
N PRO A 84 -0.13 -21.50 -8.62
CA PRO A 84 0.18 -22.67 -9.47
C PRO A 84 0.22 -24.02 -8.75
N ARG A 85 0.20 -24.03 -7.41
CA ARG A 85 0.18 -25.24 -6.59
C ARG A 85 -1.21 -25.85 -6.46
N ILE A 86 -2.23 -25.16 -6.94
CA ILE A 86 -3.64 -25.50 -6.76
C ILE A 86 -4.10 -26.22 -8.01
N GLU A 87 -4.35 -27.52 -7.89
CA GLU A 87 -4.75 -28.37 -9.02
C GLU A 87 -6.19 -28.09 -9.49
N HIS A 88 -7.07 -27.71 -8.56
CA HIS A 88 -8.49 -27.42 -8.81
C HIS A 88 -8.82 -26.01 -8.32
N SER A 89 -8.73 -25.02 -9.21
CA SER A 89 -8.88 -23.59 -8.90
C SER A 89 -10.31 -23.08 -8.96
N GLU A 90 -11.28 -23.89 -9.38
CA GLU A 90 -12.65 -23.45 -9.69
C GLU A 90 -13.35 -22.80 -8.49
N ALA A 91 -13.10 -23.31 -7.28
CA ALA A 91 -13.64 -22.74 -6.05
C ALA A 91 -13.05 -21.35 -5.75
N ILE A 92 -11.75 -21.16 -6.01
CA ILE A 92 -11.06 -19.88 -5.81
C ILE A 92 -11.51 -18.87 -6.86
N GLU A 93 -11.61 -19.30 -8.11
CA GLU A 93 -12.11 -18.45 -9.19
C GLU A 93 -13.53 -17.95 -8.89
N LEU A 94 -14.41 -18.82 -8.36
CA LEU A 94 -15.75 -18.43 -7.93
C LEU A 94 -15.73 -17.48 -6.73
N GLU A 95 -14.95 -17.78 -5.69
CA GLU A 95 -14.86 -16.96 -4.47
C GLU A 95 -14.39 -15.53 -4.76
N TYR A 96 -13.40 -15.39 -5.64
CA TYR A 96 -12.83 -14.11 -6.02
C TYR A 96 -13.54 -13.45 -7.21
N GLY A 97 -14.56 -14.09 -7.80
CA GLY A 97 -15.30 -13.56 -8.94
C GLY A 97 -14.44 -13.37 -10.18
N MET A 98 -13.51 -14.29 -10.43
CA MET A 98 -12.59 -14.23 -11.57
C MET A 98 -13.31 -14.39 -12.90
N THR A 99 -12.78 -13.74 -13.93
CA THR A 99 -13.22 -13.94 -15.32
C THR A 99 -12.06 -14.51 -16.13
N GLY A 100 -12.21 -15.72 -16.65
CA GLY A 100 -11.15 -16.43 -17.38
C GLY A 100 -9.91 -16.72 -16.53
N GLY A 101 -10.11 -17.08 -15.25
CA GLY A 101 -9.03 -17.37 -14.31
C GLY A 101 -8.23 -16.16 -13.82
N VAL A 102 -8.72 -14.94 -14.06
CA VAL A 102 -8.05 -13.70 -13.65
C VAL A 102 -8.98 -12.80 -12.85
N LEU A 103 -8.52 -12.35 -11.69
CA LEU A 103 -9.06 -11.20 -10.96
C LEU A 103 -8.23 -9.96 -11.28
N LYS A 104 -8.88 -8.94 -11.85
CA LYS A 104 -8.26 -7.64 -12.08
C LYS A 104 -8.60 -6.70 -10.93
N VAL A 105 -7.57 -6.10 -10.31
CA VAL A 105 -7.75 -5.15 -9.22
C VAL A 105 -7.05 -3.84 -9.59
N GLU A 106 -7.83 -2.79 -9.81
CA GLU A 106 -7.30 -1.43 -9.95
C GLU A 106 -7.16 -0.79 -8.56
N ILE A 107 -5.94 -0.37 -8.22
CA ILE A 107 -5.63 0.19 -6.91
C ILE A 107 -4.56 1.28 -7.01
N ARG A 108 -4.52 2.23 -6.06
CA ARG A 108 -3.44 3.21 -5.99
C ARG A 108 -2.11 2.53 -5.65
N ALA A 109 -1.02 2.95 -6.29
CA ALA A 109 0.32 2.40 -6.04
C ALA A 109 0.71 2.49 -4.56
N ALA A 110 0.36 3.61 -3.90
CA ALA A 110 0.52 3.83 -2.46
C ALA A 110 -0.12 2.75 -1.57
N THR A 111 -1.12 2.02 -2.05
CA THR A 111 -1.88 1.02 -1.29
C THR A 111 -1.61 -0.42 -1.72
N ALA A 112 -0.92 -0.63 -2.86
CA ALA A 112 -0.73 -1.96 -3.45
C ALA A 112 -0.04 -2.96 -2.51
N GLY A 113 1.07 -2.57 -1.86
CA GLY A 113 1.77 -3.45 -0.93
C GLY A 113 0.92 -3.91 0.26
N TYR A 114 -0.04 -3.10 0.70
CA TYR A 114 -0.96 -3.49 1.77
C TYR A 114 -1.97 -4.54 1.32
N LEU A 115 -2.60 -4.36 0.14
CA LEU A 115 -3.54 -5.32 -0.41
C LEU A 115 -2.87 -6.67 -0.67
N LEU A 116 -1.72 -6.66 -1.33
CA LEU A 116 -0.96 -7.88 -1.63
C LEU A 116 -0.62 -8.67 -0.36
N ARG A 117 -0.32 -7.96 0.73
CA ARG A 117 -0.11 -8.57 2.04
C ARG A 117 -1.40 -9.11 2.66
N GLN A 118 -2.46 -8.32 2.64
CA GLN A 118 -3.73 -8.69 3.25
C GLN A 118 -4.34 -9.95 2.61
N TRP A 119 -4.22 -10.06 1.30
CA TRP A 119 -4.75 -11.19 0.52
C TRP A 119 -3.74 -12.32 0.36
N HIS A 120 -2.58 -12.25 1.05
CA HIS A 120 -1.52 -13.26 0.97
C HIS A 120 -1.17 -13.61 -0.48
N VAL A 121 -1.02 -12.60 -1.33
CA VAL A 121 -0.68 -12.79 -2.75
C VAL A 121 0.81 -13.12 -2.83
N ASP A 122 1.14 -14.26 -3.44
CA ASP A 122 2.53 -14.57 -3.75
C ASP A 122 3.07 -13.62 -4.83
N CYS A 123 4.05 -12.80 -4.42
CA CYS A 123 4.74 -11.86 -5.31
C CYS A 123 6.22 -12.23 -5.52
N SER A 124 6.63 -13.46 -5.15
CA SER A 124 7.96 -14.04 -5.46
C SER A 124 8.13 -14.20 -6.97
N SER A 125 9.38 -14.26 -7.45
CA SER A 125 9.65 -14.40 -8.90
C SER A 125 9.20 -15.74 -9.46
N GLU A 126 9.31 -16.81 -8.66
CA GLU A 126 8.99 -18.18 -9.06
C GLU A 126 7.58 -18.62 -8.66
N HIS A 127 6.82 -17.76 -7.98
CA HIS A 127 5.45 -18.06 -7.51
C HIS A 127 5.39 -19.35 -6.69
N SER A 128 6.33 -19.46 -5.76
CA SER A 128 6.65 -20.69 -5.03
C SER A 128 6.52 -20.54 -3.51
N LEU A 129 5.88 -19.48 -3.03
CA LEU A 129 5.59 -19.36 -1.60
C LEU A 129 4.68 -20.50 -1.16
N MET A 130 5.08 -21.12 -0.05
CA MET A 130 4.39 -22.27 0.52
C MET A 130 3.56 -21.83 1.71
N GLY A 131 2.34 -22.35 1.81
CA GLY A 131 1.40 -22.01 2.88
C GLY A 131 -0.03 -22.08 2.36
N PHE A 132 -0.97 -22.46 3.21
CA PHE A 132 -2.39 -22.57 2.83
C PHE A 132 -2.99 -21.19 2.51
N GLU A 133 -2.42 -20.13 3.08
CA GLU A 133 -2.81 -18.74 2.87
C GLU A 133 -2.54 -18.23 1.45
N TYR A 134 -1.54 -18.76 0.74
CA TYR A 134 -1.18 -18.31 -0.61
C TYR A 134 -2.08 -18.95 -1.67
N GLN A 135 -3.32 -18.47 -1.75
CA GLN A 135 -4.29 -18.92 -2.76
C GLN A 135 -4.13 -18.22 -4.11
N LEU A 136 -3.50 -17.04 -4.10
CA LEU A 136 -3.31 -16.18 -5.26
C LEU A 136 -1.83 -15.91 -5.51
N TRP A 137 -1.47 -15.65 -6.76
CA TRP A 137 -0.18 -15.05 -7.13
C TRP A 137 -0.37 -13.90 -8.11
N LEU A 138 0.62 -13.01 -8.15
CA LEU A 138 0.61 -11.85 -9.03
C LEU A 138 1.19 -12.20 -10.41
N ARG A 139 0.31 -12.31 -11.41
CA ARG A 139 0.68 -12.67 -12.79
C ARG A 139 1.53 -11.60 -13.48
N ASN A 140 1.19 -10.32 -13.27
CA ASN A 140 1.76 -9.19 -14.00
C ASN A 140 2.71 -8.37 -13.12
N SER A 141 3.79 -8.98 -12.63
CA SER A 141 4.74 -8.33 -11.70
C SER A 141 5.29 -6.96 -12.17
N GLN A 142 5.32 -6.71 -13.48
CA GLN A 142 5.66 -5.42 -14.08
C GLN A 142 4.72 -4.27 -13.66
N ALA A 143 3.46 -4.55 -13.31
CA ALA A 143 2.51 -3.54 -12.82
C ALA A 143 3.02 -2.83 -11.56
N LEU A 144 3.89 -3.50 -10.80
CA LEU A 144 4.48 -2.98 -9.58
C LEU A 144 5.72 -2.11 -9.82
N TYR A 145 6.15 -1.89 -11.07
CA TYR A 145 7.34 -1.07 -11.35
C TYR A 145 7.18 0.34 -10.76
N GLY A 146 8.11 0.73 -9.88
CA GLY A 146 8.11 2.03 -9.21
C GLY A 146 7.13 2.16 -8.04
N VAL A 147 6.45 1.07 -7.63
CA VAL A 147 5.69 1.05 -6.37
C VAL A 147 6.67 0.99 -5.20
N THR A 148 6.52 1.89 -4.23
CA THR A 148 7.54 2.07 -3.17
C THR A 148 7.33 1.21 -1.92
N ASN A 149 6.13 0.67 -1.71
CA ASN A 149 5.76 -0.10 -0.51
C ASN A 149 5.74 -1.63 -0.74
N LEU A 150 6.41 -2.11 -1.78
CA LEU A 150 6.42 -3.54 -2.12
C LEU A 150 7.11 -4.43 -1.09
N ASN A 151 7.96 -3.86 -0.25
CA ASN A 151 8.54 -4.56 0.90
C ASN A 151 7.50 -5.06 1.92
N LEU A 152 6.24 -4.65 1.79
CA LEU A 152 5.12 -5.21 2.56
C LEU A 152 4.56 -6.50 1.95
N ALA A 153 4.73 -6.70 0.63
CA ALA A 153 4.13 -7.80 -0.10
C ALA A 153 4.90 -9.12 0.14
N PRO A 154 4.20 -10.27 0.25
CA PRO A 154 4.86 -11.56 0.40
C PRO A 154 5.78 -11.88 -0.78
N GLY A 155 6.96 -12.45 -0.51
CA GLY A 155 7.91 -12.82 -1.57
C GLY A 155 8.72 -11.66 -2.15
N ARG A 156 8.51 -10.43 -1.68
CA ARG A 156 9.35 -9.26 -1.97
C ARG A 156 10.23 -8.98 -0.75
N THR A 157 11.37 -9.64 -0.66
CA THR A 157 12.39 -9.32 0.35
C THR A 157 13.02 -7.96 0.05
N SER A 158 13.10 -7.11 1.08
CA SER A 158 14.00 -5.94 1.11
C SER A 158 15.47 -6.35 1.02
#